data_AF-A0A3N7ICZ4-F1
#
_entry.id   AF-A0A3N7ICZ4-F1
#
_cell.length_a   1.000
_cell.length_b   1.000
_cell.length_c   1.000
_cell.angle_alpha   90.00
_cell.angle_beta   90.00
_cell.angle_gamma   90.00
#
_symmetry.space_group_name_H-M   'P 1'
#
loop_
_entity.id
_entity.type
_entity.pdbx_description
1 polymer ?
#
loop_
_entity_poly.entity_id
_entity_poly.type
_entity_poly.pdbx_seq_one_letter_code
_entity_poly.pdbx_strand_id
1 'polypeptide(L)'
;MIKNFLDHISHAFDIPLSNPVLVFALILFIILLSPILLRRIKIPGIIGLILSGIVIGPNGLNLLEKNSAVDLFSTIGLLYIMFVAGLELDMTEFRKTRHKSILFGVLTFSVPILIGYPVCYYLLDYDMVPSILIGSMLATHTLVAYPIVNSYGISKNEAVAIAIGGTILTDTAVLVILAVIVAAFYDNLNPQFWWGFGISFTVFLLIMFGVIPRIAKWFFQKVEGEKTSHYIFVLCVVFFAAFLSEISG
;
A
#
# COMPACT_ATOMS: atom_id res chain seq x y z
N MET A 1 20.24 -23.22 39.98
CA MET A 1 20.76 -22.78 38.66
C MET A 1 19.96 -23.38 37.51
N ILE A 2 19.80 -24.71 37.42
CA ILE A 2 19.02 -25.36 36.34
C ILE A 2 17.51 -25.04 36.39
N LYS A 3 16.89 -24.98 37.58
CA LYS A 3 15.46 -24.60 37.72
C LYS A 3 15.18 -23.16 37.27
N ASN A 4 15.95 -22.18 37.76
CA ASN A 4 15.82 -20.78 37.30
C ASN A 4 16.07 -20.62 35.80
N PHE A 5 16.92 -21.45 35.18
CA PHE A 5 17.14 -21.45 33.74
C PHE A 5 15.95 -22.04 32.96
N LEU A 6 15.36 -23.14 33.46
CA LEU A 6 14.13 -23.71 32.90
C LEU A 6 12.94 -22.75 33.03
N ASP A 7 12.79 -22.08 34.17
CA ASP A 7 11.70 -21.13 34.41
C ASP A 7 11.84 -19.88 33.50
N HIS A 8 13.08 -19.46 33.20
CA HIS A 8 13.34 -18.37 32.27
C HIS A 8 13.03 -18.76 30.81
N ILE A 9 13.25 -20.03 30.44
CA ILE A 9 12.87 -20.56 29.13
C ILE A 9 11.35 -20.69 29.02
N SER A 10 10.66 -21.20 30.04
CA SER A 10 9.20 -21.33 29.99
C SER A 10 8.51 -19.98 29.86
N HIS A 11 8.97 -18.95 30.58
CA HIS A 11 8.43 -17.60 30.45
C HIS A 11 8.72 -16.94 29.10
N ALA A 12 9.80 -17.33 28.42
CA ALA A 12 10.10 -16.81 27.09
C ALA A 12 9.12 -17.34 26.01
N PHE A 13 8.49 -18.50 26.25
CA PHE A 13 7.51 -19.11 25.33
C PHE A 13 6.05 -18.90 25.77
N ASP A 14 5.80 -18.01 26.74
CA ASP A 14 4.43 -17.62 27.08
C ASP A 14 3.75 -17.02 25.84
N ILE A 15 2.53 -17.47 25.60
CA ILE A 15 1.69 -17.06 24.48
C ILE A 15 0.75 -15.97 25.00
N PRO A 16 0.67 -14.79 24.36
CA PRO A 16 1.34 -14.38 23.12
C PRO A 16 2.83 -14.07 23.32
N LEU A 17 3.65 -14.40 22.30
CA LEU A 17 5.10 -14.19 22.34
C LEU A 17 5.43 -12.70 22.53
N SER A 18 5.98 -12.36 23.70
CA SER A 18 6.38 -10.99 24.04
C SER A 18 7.85 -10.69 23.67
N ASN A 19 8.69 -11.73 23.58
CA ASN A 19 10.10 -11.55 23.26
C ASN A 19 10.29 -11.19 21.77
N PRO A 20 10.85 -10.02 21.43
CA PRO A 20 10.96 -9.55 20.05
C PRO A 20 11.82 -10.47 19.17
N VAL A 21 12.80 -11.17 19.74
CA VAL A 21 13.65 -12.12 19.00
C VAL A 21 12.85 -13.35 18.59
N LEU A 22 12.02 -13.89 19.49
CA LEU A 22 11.17 -15.05 19.19
C LEU A 22 10.06 -14.70 18.20
N VAL A 23 9.46 -13.50 18.33
CA VAL A 23 8.52 -12.96 17.36
C VAL A 23 9.15 -12.90 15.97
N PHE A 24 10.35 -12.32 15.86
CA PHE A 24 11.04 -12.19 14.58
C PHE A 24 11.44 -13.56 14.00
N ALA A 25 11.92 -14.47 14.85
CA ALA A 25 12.24 -15.84 14.43
C ALA A 25 11.01 -16.58 13.89
N LEU A 26 9.85 -16.44 14.55
CA LEU A 26 8.59 -17.01 14.09
C LEU A 26 8.15 -16.40 12.76
N ILE A 27 8.25 -15.07 12.60
CA ILE A 27 7.93 -14.39 11.34
C ILE A 27 8.83 -14.89 10.21
N LEU A 28 10.15 -14.97 10.42
CA LEU A 28 11.09 -15.51 9.42
C LEU A 28 10.78 -16.97 9.07
N PHE A 29 10.42 -17.77 10.07
CA PHE A 29 10.02 -19.16 9.87
C PHE A 29 8.76 -19.27 9.00
N ILE A 30 7.76 -18.42 9.23
CA ILE A 30 6.56 -18.32 8.40
C ILE A 30 6.90 -17.89 6.98
N ILE A 31 7.73 -16.85 6.82
CA ILE A 31 8.16 -16.34 5.51
C ILE A 31 8.90 -17.41 4.70
N LEU A 32 9.71 -18.23 5.37
CA LEU A 32 10.42 -19.35 4.74
C LEU A 32 9.45 -20.48 4.35
N LEU A 33 8.63 -20.94 5.29
CA LEU A 33 7.89 -22.19 5.14
C LEU A 33 6.59 -22.03 4.33
N SER A 34 5.87 -20.93 4.53
CA SER A 34 4.53 -20.72 3.96
C SER A 34 4.54 -20.73 2.42
N PRO A 35 5.44 -20.00 1.72
CA PRO A 35 5.53 -20.06 0.27
C PRO A 35 5.94 -21.44 -0.25
N ILE A 36 6.83 -22.16 0.46
CA ILE A 36 7.29 -23.50 0.05
C ILE A 36 6.14 -24.52 0.08
N LEU A 37 5.33 -24.49 1.15
CA LEU A 37 4.16 -25.35 1.30
C LEU A 37 3.12 -25.08 0.21
N LEU A 38 2.80 -23.80 -0.02
CA LEU A 38 1.72 -23.41 -0.92
C LEU A 38 2.09 -23.44 -2.40
N ARG A 39 3.39 -23.35 -2.72
CA ARG A 39 3.87 -23.57 -4.09
C ARG A 39 3.52 -24.96 -4.61
N ARG A 40 3.45 -25.98 -3.74
CA ARG A 40 3.01 -27.34 -4.15
C ARG A 40 1.56 -27.37 -4.66
N ILE A 41 0.72 -26.46 -4.18
CA ILE A 41 -0.70 -26.33 -4.56
C ILE A 41 -0.88 -25.23 -5.63
N LYS A 42 0.20 -24.67 -6.18
CA LYS A 42 0.18 -23.57 -7.17
C LYS A 42 -0.49 -22.28 -6.67
N ILE A 43 -0.48 -22.04 -5.35
CA ILE A 43 -1.01 -20.81 -4.75
C ILE A 43 0.14 -19.78 -4.67
N PRO A 44 -0.08 -18.51 -5.06
CA PRO A 44 0.90 -17.45 -4.88
C PRO A 44 1.38 -17.32 -3.42
N GLY A 45 2.69 -17.22 -3.21
CA GLY A 45 3.29 -17.23 -1.87
C GLY A 45 2.73 -16.16 -0.92
N ILE A 46 2.33 -14.99 -1.45
CA ILE A 46 1.76 -13.91 -0.65
C ILE A 46 0.44 -14.30 0.03
N ILE A 47 -0.39 -15.11 -0.63
CA ILE A 47 -1.64 -15.63 -0.05
C ILE A 47 -1.30 -16.50 1.15
N GLY A 48 -0.19 -17.24 1.08
CA GLY A 48 0.32 -18.01 2.20
C GLY A 48 0.73 -17.18 3.39
N LEU A 49 1.44 -16.09 3.16
CA LEU A 49 1.85 -15.18 4.23
C LEU A 49 0.62 -14.57 4.92
N ILE A 50 -0.40 -14.18 4.15
CA ILE A 50 -1.67 -13.66 4.68
C ILE A 50 -2.39 -14.73 5.52
N LEU A 51 -2.55 -15.95 4.99
CA LEU A 51 -3.20 -17.05 5.72
C LEU A 51 -2.45 -17.41 7.00
N SER A 52 -1.11 -17.48 6.95
CA SER A 52 -0.30 -17.71 8.15
C SER A 52 -0.48 -16.59 9.18
N GLY A 53 -0.58 -15.34 8.76
CA GLY A 53 -0.89 -14.21 9.64
C GLY A 53 -2.26 -14.32 10.31
N ILE A 54 -3.30 -14.73 9.57
CA ILE A 54 -4.64 -14.98 10.11
C ILE A 54 -4.61 -16.11 11.15
N VAL A 55 -3.91 -17.20 10.85
CA VAL A 55 -3.82 -18.37 11.74
C VAL A 55 -3.00 -18.08 12.99
N ILE A 56 -1.91 -17.32 12.90
CA ILE A 56 -0.94 -17.15 14.00
C ILE A 56 -1.21 -15.88 14.80
N GLY A 57 -1.90 -14.90 14.20
CA GLY A 57 -2.28 -13.65 14.86
C GLY A 57 -3.35 -13.81 15.95
N PRO A 58 -3.82 -12.69 16.52
CA PRO A 58 -4.65 -12.69 17.72
C PRO A 58 -6.02 -13.34 17.52
N ASN A 59 -6.55 -13.29 16.29
CA ASN A 59 -7.84 -13.88 15.93
C ASN A 59 -7.76 -15.38 15.58
N GLY A 60 -6.55 -15.96 15.55
CA GLY A 60 -6.31 -17.38 15.26
C GLY A 60 -5.83 -18.12 16.51
N LEU A 61 -4.56 -18.51 16.51
CA LEU A 61 -3.88 -19.20 17.61
C LEU A 61 -3.35 -18.24 18.69
N ASN A 62 -3.45 -16.93 18.46
CA ASN A 62 -2.95 -15.88 19.36
C ASN A 62 -1.46 -16.03 19.74
N LEU A 63 -0.66 -16.56 18.81
CA LEU A 63 0.80 -16.73 19.00
C LEU A 63 1.55 -15.40 18.90
N LEU A 64 1.03 -14.48 18.09
CA LEU A 64 1.56 -13.14 17.88
C LEU A 64 0.49 -12.10 18.21
N GLU A 65 0.81 -11.21 19.14
CA GLU A 65 0.03 -10.00 19.37
C GLU A 65 0.47 -8.87 18.44
N LYS A 66 -0.43 -7.91 18.23
CA LYS A 66 -0.10 -6.68 17.52
C LYS A 66 0.85 -5.85 18.39
N ASN A 67 2.11 -5.78 17.99
CA ASN A 67 3.13 -5.00 18.69
C ASN A 67 3.78 -3.97 17.76
N SER A 68 4.43 -2.96 18.35
CA SER A 68 5.04 -1.83 17.63
C SER A 68 6.12 -2.24 16.64
N ALA A 69 6.77 -3.39 16.84
CA ALA A 69 7.74 -3.93 15.90
C ALA A 69 7.07 -4.42 14.61
N VAL A 70 5.97 -5.18 14.72
CA VAL A 70 5.19 -5.64 13.55
C VAL A 70 4.62 -4.45 12.77
N ASP A 71 4.11 -3.43 13.45
CA ASP A 71 3.61 -2.21 12.80
C ASP A 71 4.71 -1.46 12.05
N LEU A 72 5.90 -1.31 12.66
CA LEU A 72 7.04 -0.64 12.01
C LEU A 72 7.52 -1.41 10.77
N PHE A 73 7.78 -2.72 10.90
CA PHE A 73 8.30 -3.52 9.79
C PHE A 73 7.30 -3.70 8.67
N SER A 74 6.00 -3.83 8.98
CA SER A 74 4.95 -3.92 7.96
C SER A 74 4.82 -2.61 7.17
N THR A 75 4.90 -1.46 7.85
CA THR A 75 4.89 -0.14 7.21
C THR A 75 6.09 0.03 6.28
N ILE A 76 7.31 -0.24 6.78
CA ILE A 76 8.54 -0.14 5.97
C ILE A 76 8.50 -1.12 4.79
N GLY A 77 8.05 -2.36 5.01
CA GLY A 77 7.95 -3.38 3.97
C GLY A 77 6.95 -3.00 2.88
N LEU A 78 5.79 -2.45 3.25
CA LEU A 78 4.79 -1.95 2.30
C LEU A 78 5.36 -0.80 1.46
N LEU A 79 5.97 0.21 2.10
CA LEU A 79 6.61 1.32 1.40
C LEU A 79 7.72 0.86 0.46
N TYR A 80 8.52 -0.13 0.88
CA TYR A 80 9.57 -0.71 0.04
C TYR A 80 9.01 -1.40 -1.21
N ILE A 81 7.95 -2.22 -1.08
CA ILE A 81 7.33 -2.89 -2.23
C ILE A 81 6.70 -1.87 -3.19
N MET A 82 6.01 -0.85 -2.66
CA MET A 82 5.45 0.24 -3.47
C MET A 82 6.55 1.02 -4.19
N PHE A 83 7.68 1.24 -3.53
CA PHE A 83 8.84 1.90 -4.11
C PHE A 83 9.49 1.07 -5.24
N VAL A 84 9.70 -0.23 -5.02
CA VAL A 84 10.25 -1.14 -6.05
C VAL A 84 9.31 -1.19 -7.25
N ALA A 85 8.01 -1.35 -7.05
CA ALA A 85 7.03 -1.27 -8.14
C ALA A 85 7.09 0.08 -8.87
N GLY A 86 7.32 1.17 -8.12
CA GLY A 86 7.58 2.51 -8.66
C GLY A 86 8.82 2.62 -9.55
N LEU A 87 9.91 1.94 -9.20
CA LEU A 87 11.18 1.96 -9.95
C LEU A 87 11.14 1.08 -11.20
N GLU A 88 10.46 -0.06 -11.12
CA GLU A 88 10.38 -1.00 -12.24
C GLU A 88 9.39 -0.54 -13.32
N LEU A 89 8.51 0.41 -12.99
CA LEU A 89 7.53 1.00 -13.90
C LEU A 89 8.15 1.65 -15.15
N ASP A 90 7.74 1.16 -16.32
CA ASP A 90 8.12 1.77 -17.60
C ASP A 90 7.28 3.03 -17.87
N MET A 91 7.80 4.18 -17.45
CA MET A 91 7.19 5.50 -17.65
C MET A 91 7.05 5.86 -19.14
N THR A 92 7.88 5.28 -20.01
CA THR A 92 7.80 5.53 -21.45
C THR A 92 6.56 4.86 -22.03
N GLU A 93 6.33 3.61 -21.65
CA GLU A 93 5.16 2.86 -22.10
C GLU A 93 3.87 3.44 -21.51
N PHE A 94 3.86 3.77 -20.21
CA PHE A 94 2.74 4.46 -19.57
C PHE A 94 2.35 5.76 -20.31
N ARG A 95 3.35 6.56 -20.74
CA ARG A 95 3.08 7.81 -21.46
C ARG A 95 2.44 7.58 -22.83
N LYS A 96 2.78 6.48 -23.51
CA LYS A 96 2.13 6.09 -24.78
C LYS A 96 0.70 5.62 -24.55
N THR A 97 0.45 4.92 -23.45
CA THR A 97 -0.86 4.31 -23.16
C THR A 97 -1.75 5.18 -22.28
N ARG A 98 -1.35 6.41 -21.93
CA ARG A 98 -2.04 7.26 -20.94
C ARG A 98 -3.55 7.37 -21.14
N HIS A 99 -4.02 7.53 -22.38
CA HIS A 99 -5.45 7.62 -22.67
C HIS A 99 -6.19 6.31 -22.37
N LYS A 100 -5.58 5.17 -22.71
CA LYS A 100 -6.12 3.83 -22.38
C LYS A 100 -6.08 3.59 -20.87
N SER A 101 -5.00 4.00 -20.18
CA SER A 101 -4.89 3.93 -18.73
C SER A 101 -5.97 4.75 -18.02
N ILE A 102 -6.26 5.97 -18.50
CA ILE A 102 -7.34 6.81 -17.94
C ILE A 102 -8.70 6.15 -18.16
N LEU A 103 -8.99 5.69 -19.37
CA LEU A 103 -10.26 5.01 -19.67
C LEU A 103 -10.41 3.75 -18.81
N PHE A 104 -9.37 2.94 -18.72
CA PHE A 104 -9.35 1.74 -17.88
C PHE A 104 -9.59 2.11 -16.42
N GLY A 105 -8.86 3.08 -15.86
CA GLY A 105 -9.03 3.54 -14.48
C GLY A 105 -10.45 4.05 -14.18
N VAL A 106 -11.05 4.82 -15.10
CA VAL A 106 -12.44 5.30 -14.95
C VAL A 106 -13.41 4.12 -14.94
N LEU A 107 -13.24 3.15 -15.84
CA LEU A 107 -14.09 1.96 -15.88
C LEU A 107 -13.93 1.09 -14.62
N THR A 108 -12.69 0.80 -14.22
CA THR A 108 -12.42 -0.01 -13.02
C THR A 108 -12.76 0.70 -11.72
N PHE A 109 -12.91 2.03 -11.73
CA PHE A 109 -13.41 2.78 -10.58
C PHE A 109 -14.94 2.84 -10.56
N SER A 110 -15.56 3.24 -11.67
CA SER A 110 -17.00 3.44 -11.73
C SER A 110 -17.79 2.14 -11.66
N VAL A 111 -17.34 1.06 -12.33
CA VAL A 111 -18.09 -0.21 -12.36
C VAL A 111 -18.22 -0.82 -10.96
N PRO A 112 -17.14 -1.00 -10.16
CA PRO A 112 -17.27 -1.56 -8.82
C PRO A 112 -18.03 -0.65 -7.86
N ILE A 113 -17.97 0.68 -8.00
CA ILE A 113 -18.79 1.60 -7.20
C ILE A 113 -20.27 1.47 -7.56
N LEU A 114 -20.60 1.42 -8.85
CA LEU A 114 -21.98 1.27 -9.34
C LEU A 114 -22.62 -0.06 -8.91
N ILE A 115 -21.82 -1.09 -8.65
CA ILE A 115 -22.29 -2.39 -8.16
C ILE A 115 -22.23 -2.44 -6.62
N GLY A 116 -21.13 -2.01 -6.03
CA GLY A 116 -20.85 -2.08 -4.60
C GLY A 116 -21.78 -1.20 -3.77
N TYR A 117 -22.05 0.03 -4.21
CA TYR A 117 -22.96 0.92 -3.49
C TYR A 117 -24.39 0.36 -3.37
N PRO A 118 -25.06 -0.06 -4.47
CA PRO A 118 -26.39 -0.65 -4.35
C PRO A 118 -26.42 -1.94 -3.54
N VAL A 119 -25.39 -2.78 -3.64
CA VAL A 119 -25.32 -4.02 -2.84
C VAL A 119 -25.20 -3.69 -1.35
N CYS A 120 -24.34 -2.76 -0.96
CA CYS A 120 -24.20 -2.35 0.44
C CYS A 120 -25.46 -1.65 0.96
N TYR A 121 -26.04 -0.75 0.17
CA TYR A 121 -27.16 0.08 0.61
C TYR A 121 -28.49 -0.69 0.65
N TYR A 122 -28.82 -1.44 -0.41
CA TYR A 122 -30.11 -2.12 -0.52
C TYR A 122 -30.11 -3.57 -0.05
N LEU A 123 -28.96 -4.25 -0.08
CA LEU A 123 -28.88 -5.69 0.25
C LEU A 123 -28.33 -5.95 1.66
N LEU A 124 -27.44 -5.08 2.14
CA LEU A 124 -26.79 -5.21 3.46
C LEU A 124 -27.31 -4.18 4.48
N ASP A 125 -28.28 -3.34 4.09
CA ASP A 125 -28.87 -2.28 4.93
C ASP A 125 -27.83 -1.32 5.56
N TYR A 126 -26.76 -1.02 4.83
CA TYR A 126 -25.78 -0.02 5.26
C TYR A 126 -26.21 1.40 4.88
N ASP A 127 -25.86 2.37 5.72
CA ASP A 127 -26.06 3.78 5.41
C ASP A 127 -25.29 4.22 4.15
N MET A 128 -25.70 5.36 3.59
CA MET A 128 -25.15 5.89 2.33
C MET A 128 -23.62 6.08 2.40
N VAL A 129 -23.11 6.66 3.49
CA VAL A 129 -21.67 6.98 3.62
C VAL A 129 -20.80 5.71 3.69
N PRO A 130 -21.07 4.73 4.59
CA PRO A 130 -20.36 3.44 4.58
C PRO A 130 -20.49 2.69 3.25
N SER A 131 -21.65 2.75 2.59
CA SER A 131 -21.87 2.08 1.30
C SER A 131 -20.99 2.65 0.18
N ILE A 132 -20.84 3.97 0.13
CA ILE A 132 -19.94 4.64 -0.83
C ILE A 132 -18.48 4.31 -0.50
N LEU A 133 -18.10 4.31 0.78
CA LEU A 133 -16.75 3.95 1.21
C LEU A 133 -16.38 2.52 0.81
N ILE A 134 -17.24 1.56 1.10
CA ILE A 134 -16.98 0.15 0.75
C ILE A 134 -16.95 -0.02 -0.77
N GLY A 135 -17.90 0.59 -1.48
CA GLY A 135 -17.93 0.57 -2.95
C GLY A 135 -16.64 1.13 -3.58
N SER A 136 -16.09 2.22 -3.03
CA SER A 136 -14.84 2.81 -3.52
C SER A 136 -13.62 1.96 -3.17
N MET A 137 -13.57 1.35 -1.97
CA MET A 137 -12.50 0.44 -1.58
C MET A 137 -12.43 -0.81 -2.48
N LEU A 138 -13.58 -1.30 -2.97
CA LEU A 138 -13.63 -2.44 -3.91
C LEU A 138 -13.19 -2.08 -5.33
N ALA A 139 -13.18 -0.79 -5.68
CA ALA A 139 -12.79 -0.31 -7.00
C ALA A 139 -11.27 -0.31 -7.24
N THR A 140 -10.46 -0.34 -6.18
CA THR A 140 -9.01 -0.27 -6.33
C THR A 140 -8.33 -1.65 -6.33
N HIS A 141 -7.13 -1.69 -6.90
CA HIS A 141 -6.27 -2.87 -6.99
C HIS A 141 -4.84 -2.48 -6.60
N THR A 142 -4.02 -3.43 -6.14
CA THR A 142 -2.69 -3.10 -5.60
C THR A 142 -1.56 -3.40 -6.60
N LEU A 143 -0.50 -2.59 -6.54
CA LEU A 143 0.75 -2.82 -7.32
C LEU A 143 1.57 -4.02 -6.83
N VAL A 144 1.09 -4.75 -5.83
CA VAL A 144 1.80 -5.89 -5.22
C VAL A 144 1.98 -7.05 -6.21
N ALA A 145 1.16 -7.13 -7.26
CA ALA A 145 1.34 -8.11 -8.33
C ALA A 145 2.48 -7.75 -9.29
N TYR A 146 2.97 -6.50 -9.30
CA TYR A 146 3.96 -6.03 -10.27
C TYR A 146 5.29 -6.81 -10.19
N PRO A 147 5.90 -7.02 -9.02
CA PRO A 147 7.14 -7.80 -8.93
C PRO A 147 6.98 -9.24 -9.45
N ILE A 148 5.78 -9.81 -9.30
CA ILE A 148 5.45 -11.14 -9.83
C ILE A 148 5.43 -11.09 -11.38
N VAL A 149 4.72 -10.13 -11.96
CA VAL A 149 4.67 -9.90 -13.42
C VAL A 149 6.07 -9.66 -13.98
N ASN A 150 6.90 -8.88 -13.29
CA ASN A 150 8.28 -8.61 -13.68
C ASN A 150 9.16 -9.87 -13.60
N SER A 151 8.99 -10.71 -12.56
CA SER A 151 9.72 -11.98 -12.43
C SER A 151 9.41 -12.98 -13.56
N TYR A 152 8.23 -12.88 -14.17
CA TYR A 152 7.84 -13.66 -15.35
C TYR A 152 8.30 -13.03 -16.68
N GLY A 153 8.96 -11.86 -16.66
CA GLY A 153 9.47 -11.17 -17.85
C GLY A 153 8.41 -10.53 -18.74
N ILE A 154 7.18 -10.36 -18.24
CA ILE A 154 6.04 -9.82 -19.00
C ILE A 154 5.70 -8.36 -18.64
N SER A 155 6.58 -7.67 -17.90
CA SER A 155 6.41 -6.28 -17.44
C SER A 155 6.29 -5.25 -18.56
N LYS A 156 6.79 -5.55 -19.76
CA LYS A 156 6.71 -4.68 -20.95
C LYS A 156 5.40 -4.76 -21.72
N ASN A 157 4.44 -5.58 -21.26
CA ASN A 157 3.15 -5.69 -21.92
C ASN A 157 2.33 -4.41 -21.73
N GLU A 158 1.68 -3.93 -22.79
CA GLU A 158 0.81 -2.75 -22.76
C GLU A 158 -0.27 -2.86 -21.66
N ALA A 159 -0.83 -4.06 -21.45
CA ALA A 159 -1.83 -4.32 -20.41
C ALA A 159 -1.30 -4.00 -19.00
N VAL A 160 -0.01 -4.22 -18.75
CA VAL A 160 0.64 -3.93 -17.46
C VAL A 160 0.74 -2.41 -17.27
N ALA A 161 1.18 -1.68 -18.30
CA ALA A 161 1.23 -0.21 -18.26
C ALA A 161 -0.17 0.43 -18.12
N ILE A 162 -1.18 -0.15 -18.78
CA ILE A 162 -2.58 0.28 -18.67
C ILE A 162 -3.10 0.05 -17.24
N ALA A 163 -2.89 -1.16 -16.68
CA ALA A 163 -3.37 -1.52 -15.35
C ALA A 163 -2.75 -0.65 -14.25
N ILE A 164 -1.44 -0.42 -14.31
CA ILE A 164 -0.76 0.41 -13.31
C ILE A 164 -1.19 1.87 -13.45
N GLY A 165 -1.28 2.37 -14.68
CA GLY A 165 -1.77 3.71 -14.94
C GLY A 165 -3.19 3.94 -14.44
N GLY A 166 -4.06 2.93 -14.58
CA GLY A 166 -5.42 2.94 -14.02
C GLY A 166 -5.41 2.89 -12.49
N THR A 167 -4.51 2.09 -11.89
CA THR A 167 -4.35 1.98 -10.43
C THR A 167 -4.01 3.32 -9.79
N ILE A 168 -3.12 4.10 -10.41
CA ILE A 168 -2.79 5.46 -9.93
C ILE A 168 -4.05 6.35 -9.88
N LEU A 169 -4.91 6.23 -10.88
CA LEU A 169 -6.16 7.00 -10.93
C LEU A 169 -7.16 6.52 -9.89
N THR A 170 -7.35 5.20 -9.75
CA THR A 170 -8.29 4.64 -8.78
C THR A 170 -7.85 4.90 -7.34
N ASP A 171 -6.57 4.71 -7.01
CA ASP A 171 -6.03 5.00 -5.67
C ASP A 171 -6.19 6.47 -5.30
N THR A 172 -5.89 7.39 -6.23
CA THR A 172 -6.09 8.83 -6.00
C THR A 172 -7.56 9.14 -5.77
N ALA A 173 -8.47 8.58 -6.57
CA ALA A 173 -9.90 8.83 -6.45
C ALA A 173 -10.48 8.26 -5.14
N VAL A 174 -10.04 7.07 -4.71
CA VAL A 174 -10.44 6.48 -3.42
C VAL A 174 -9.97 7.36 -2.26
N LEU A 175 -8.74 7.86 -2.28
CA LEU A 175 -8.23 8.76 -1.23
C LEU A 175 -9.01 10.08 -1.17
N VAL A 176 -9.36 10.67 -2.33
CA VAL A 176 -10.22 11.87 -2.36
C VAL A 176 -11.60 11.58 -1.77
N ILE A 177 -12.21 10.43 -2.10
CA ILE A 177 -13.49 10.02 -1.48
C ILE A 177 -13.31 9.83 0.03
N LEU A 178 -12.23 9.19 0.48
CA LEU A 178 -11.95 8.99 1.89
C LEU A 178 -11.83 10.32 2.63
N ALA A 179 -11.09 11.29 2.09
CA ALA A 179 -10.96 12.63 2.67
C ALA A 179 -12.32 13.33 2.82
N VAL A 180 -13.19 13.24 1.80
CA VAL A 180 -14.55 13.79 1.85
C VAL A 180 -15.41 13.07 2.89
N ILE A 181 -15.30 11.74 2.99
CA ILE A 181 -16.05 10.95 3.98
C ILE A 181 -15.59 11.23 5.41
N VAL A 182 -14.29 11.37 5.64
CA VAL A 182 -13.74 11.76 6.94
C VAL A 182 -14.24 13.15 7.32
N ALA A 183 -14.24 14.10 6.39
CA ALA A 183 -14.81 15.43 6.63
C ALA A 183 -16.31 15.39 6.91
N ALA A 184 -17.06 14.51 6.24
CA ALA A 184 -18.48 14.26 6.50
C ALA A 184 -18.71 13.72 7.92
N PHE A 185 -17.86 12.80 8.37
CA PHE A 185 -17.94 12.20 9.71
C PHE A 185 -17.75 13.19 10.85
N TYR A 186 -16.95 14.24 10.65
CA TYR A 186 -16.73 15.30 11.62
C TYR A 186 -17.67 16.51 11.45
N ASP A 187 -18.76 16.37 10.67
CA ASP A 187 -19.69 17.45 10.32
C ASP A 187 -18.98 18.71 9.75
N ASN A 188 -17.83 18.49 9.09
CA ASN A 188 -16.94 19.54 8.59
C ASN A 188 -17.11 19.83 7.09
N LEU A 189 -18.20 19.36 6.46
CA LEU A 189 -18.53 19.62 5.05
C LEU A 189 -19.03 21.06 4.80
N ASN A 190 -18.21 22.02 5.20
CA ASN A 190 -18.45 23.44 4.99
C ASN A 190 -17.71 23.94 3.74
N PRO A 191 -18.10 25.10 3.17
CA PRO A 191 -17.34 25.73 2.08
C PRO A 191 -15.85 25.90 2.42
N GLN A 192 -15.53 26.15 3.70
CA GLN A 192 -14.16 26.25 4.19
C GLN A 192 -13.36 24.95 3.99
N PHE A 193 -13.98 23.78 4.14
CA PHE A 193 -13.32 22.50 3.88
C PHE A 193 -12.98 22.35 2.40
N TRP A 194 -13.93 22.64 1.50
CA TRP A 194 -13.69 22.54 0.06
C TRP A 194 -12.58 23.47 -0.43
N TRP A 195 -12.53 24.71 0.10
CA TRP A 195 -11.42 25.63 -0.17
C TRP A 195 -10.11 25.13 0.41
N GLY A 196 -10.10 24.69 1.68
CA GLY A 196 -8.90 24.15 2.34
C GLY A 196 -8.34 22.92 1.62
N PHE A 197 -9.18 21.93 1.37
CA PHE A 197 -8.84 20.72 0.62
C PHE A 197 -8.37 21.05 -0.80
N GLY A 198 -9.09 21.91 -1.52
CA GLY A 198 -8.71 22.33 -2.87
C GLY A 198 -7.35 23.04 -2.92
N ILE A 199 -7.07 23.93 -1.95
CA ILE A 199 -5.78 24.62 -1.84
C ILE A 199 -4.68 23.63 -1.48
N SER A 200 -4.85 22.81 -0.45
CA SER A 200 -3.85 21.82 -0.02
C SER A 200 -3.53 20.82 -1.13
N PHE A 201 -4.54 20.28 -1.80
CA PHE A 201 -4.38 19.36 -2.93
C PHE A 201 -3.69 20.05 -4.11
N THR A 202 -4.02 21.30 -4.41
CA THR A 202 -3.36 22.08 -5.47
C THR A 202 -1.88 22.34 -5.13
N VAL A 203 -1.58 22.73 -3.90
CA VAL A 203 -0.22 22.96 -3.41
C VAL A 203 0.59 21.67 -3.50
N PHE A 204 0.03 20.54 -3.08
CA PHE A 204 0.63 19.22 -3.23
C PHE A 204 0.99 18.93 -4.70
N LEU A 205 0.03 19.06 -5.62
CA LEU A 205 0.27 18.83 -7.05
C LEU A 205 1.35 19.77 -7.61
N LEU A 206 1.36 21.04 -7.22
CA LEU A 206 2.36 22.02 -7.65
C LEU A 206 3.77 21.66 -7.16
N ILE A 207 3.90 21.21 -5.91
CA ILE A 207 5.19 20.75 -5.39
C ILE A 207 5.63 19.49 -6.13
N MET A 208 4.76 18.49 -6.24
CA MET A 208 5.06 17.18 -6.83
C MET A 208 5.39 17.24 -8.32
N PHE A 209 4.65 18.03 -9.11
CA PHE A 209 4.84 18.11 -10.57
C PHE A 209 5.65 19.33 -11.02
N GLY A 210 5.82 20.33 -10.16
CA GLY A 210 6.56 21.56 -10.48
C GLY A 210 7.93 21.63 -9.82
N VAL A 211 7.99 21.51 -8.49
CA VAL A 211 9.22 21.74 -7.70
C VAL A 211 10.11 20.50 -7.72
N ILE A 212 9.57 19.33 -7.39
CA ILE A 212 10.35 18.08 -7.27
C ILE A 212 11.07 17.71 -8.57
N PRO A 213 10.44 17.74 -9.77
CA PRO A 213 11.14 17.36 -11.00
C PRO A 213 12.29 18.32 -11.33
N ARG A 214 12.19 19.60 -10.94
CA ARG A 214 13.27 20.58 -11.12
C ARG A 214 14.42 20.29 -10.18
N ILE A 215 14.15 20.02 -8.90
CA ILE A 215 15.17 19.64 -7.92
C ILE A 215 15.84 18.33 -8.34
N ALA A 216 15.06 17.33 -8.75
CA ALA A 216 15.58 16.04 -9.22
C ALA A 216 16.48 16.20 -10.44
N LYS A 217 16.04 16.96 -11.45
CA LYS A 217 16.86 17.26 -12.63
C LYS A 217 18.16 17.96 -12.25
N TRP A 218 18.12 18.95 -11.36
CA TRP A 218 19.31 19.66 -10.89
C TRP A 218 20.27 18.72 -10.14
N PHE A 219 19.74 17.89 -9.24
CA PHE A 219 20.51 16.96 -8.43
C PHE A 219 21.23 15.93 -9.31
N PHE A 220 20.50 15.25 -10.21
CA PHE A 220 21.07 14.25 -11.11
C PHE A 220 22.05 14.82 -12.13
N GLN A 221 21.98 16.12 -12.45
CA GLN A 221 22.93 16.78 -13.33
C GLN A 221 24.20 17.25 -12.61
N LYS A 222 24.13 17.54 -11.30
CA LYS A 222 25.23 18.17 -10.57
C LYS A 222 26.00 17.22 -9.66
N VAL A 223 25.36 16.15 -9.20
CA VAL A 223 25.93 15.13 -8.34
C VAL A 223 26.27 13.91 -9.21
N GLU A 224 27.37 13.98 -9.94
CA GLU A 224 27.88 12.84 -10.70
C GLU A 224 28.59 11.84 -9.77
N GLY A 225 28.19 10.57 -9.80
CA GLY A 225 29.13 9.48 -9.53
C GLY A 225 28.80 8.47 -8.42
N GLU A 226 27.84 8.72 -7.53
CA GLU A 226 27.51 7.75 -6.46
C GLU A 226 26.10 7.17 -6.61
N LYS A 227 26.01 5.90 -7.03
CA LYS A 227 24.76 5.14 -7.12
C LYS A 227 23.95 5.19 -5.81
N THR A 228 24.64 5.22 -4.68
CA THR A 228 24.06 5.35 -3.33
C THR A 228 23.37 6.70 -3.12
N SER A 229 23.97 7.80 -3.59
CA SER A 229 23.43 9.15 -3.44
C SER A 229 22.12 9.33 -4.23
N HIS A 230 22.06 8.80 -5.45
CA HIS A 230 20.83 8.78 -6.26
C HIS A 230 19.70 8.01 -5.57
N TYR A 231 20.01 6.84 -5.02
CA TYR A 231 19.04 6.03 -4.28
C TYR A 231 18.50 6.77 -3.05
N ILE A 232 19.39 7.36 -2.24
CA ILE A 232 19.00 8.13 -1.05
C ILE A 232 18.13 9.33 -1.44
N PHE A 233 18.48 10.06 -2.50
CA PHE A 233 17.68 11.18 -2.96
C PHE A 233 16.25 10.76 -3.35
N VAL A 234 16.12 9.69 -4.13
CA VAL A 234 14.80 9.18 -4.53
C VAL A 234 13.99 8.76 -3.30
N LEU A 235 14.63 8.09 -2.33
CA LEU A 235 13.98 7.69 -1.08
C LEU A 235 13.49 8.91 -0.28
N CYS A 236 14.32 9.95 -0.15
CA CYS A 236 13.93 11.23 0.46
C CYS A 236 12.72 11.85 -0.24
N VAL A 237 12.71 11.87 -1.57
CA VAL A 237 11.58 12.39 -2.36
C VAL A 237 10.31 11.58 -2.10
N VAL A 238 10.39 10.25 -2.03
CA VAL A 238 9.25 9.36 -1.77
C VAL A 238 8.66 9.60 -0.37
N PHE A 239 9.50 9.65 0.67
CA PHE A 239 9.04 9.91 2.04
C PHE A 239 8.47 11.32 2.18
N PHE A 240 9.10 12.32 1.56
CA PHE A 240 8.60 13.70 1.55
C PHE A 240 7.26 13.81 0.81
N ALA A 241 7.10 13.10 -0.31
CA ALA A 241 5.83 13.02 -1.03
C ALA A 241 4.73 12.38 -0.18
N ALA A 242 5.03 11.29 0.53
CA ALA A 242 4.09 10.64 1.44
C ALA A 242 3.63 11.58 2.55
N PHE A 243 4.55 12.30 3.19
CA PHE A 243 4.25 13.29 4.21
C PHE A 243 3.39 14.46 3.68
N LEU A 244 3.72 14.99 2.50
CA LEU A 244 2.90 16.04 1.88
C LEU A 244 1.50 15.55 1.50
N SER A 245 1.38 14.29 1.07
CA SER A 245 0.08 13.69 0.79
C SER A 245 -0.76 13.58 2.06
N GLU A 246 -0.18 13.12 3.17
CA GLU A 246 -0.86 13.00 4.46
C GLU A 246 -1.37 14.36 4.99
N ILE A 247 -0.57 15.42 4.82
CA ILE A 247 -1.00 16.79 5.20
C ILE A 247 -2.14 17.32 4.32
N SER A 248 -2.20 16.88 3.07
CA SER A 248 -3.12 17.44 2.08
C SER A 248 -4.54 16.90 2.20
N GLY A 249 -4.75 15.85 3.00
CA GLY A 249 -6.02 15.17 3.18
C GLY A 249 -6.04 13.80 2.53
#